data_AF-A0A6G8Q015-F1
#
_entry.id   AF-A0A6G8Q015-F1
#
_cell.length_a   1.000
_cell.length_b   1.000
_cell.length_c   1.000
_cell.angle_alpha   90.00
_cell.angle_beta   90.00
_cell.angle_gamma   90.00
#
_symmetry.space_group_name_H-M   'P 1'
#
loop_
_entity.id
_entity.type
_entity.pdbx_description
1 polymer ?
#
loop_
_entity_poly.entity_id
_entity_poly.type
_entity_poly.pdbx_seq_one_letter_code
_entity_poly.pdbx_strand_id
1 'polypeptide(L)'
;MTGSARDGQATMRDYKERLVKTARMLAMCEKAGVADPMDVAGLAVAAFEDMPLKQAMVFVRSNEGNIRDLAWAFKNSSSAEEFERRVRELKRSPEDGER
;
A
#
# COMPACT_ATOMS: atom_id res chain seq x y z
N MET A 1 23.58 -19.02 -14.19
CA MET A 1 23.13 -18.56 -12.85
C MET A 1 22.45 -17.19 -12.93
N THR A 2 21.46 -16.99 -13.81
CA THR A 2 20.82 -15.68 -14.07
C THR A 2 19.31 -15.65 -13.81
N GLY A 3 18.71 -16.78 -13.39
CA GLY A 3 17.27 -16.88 -13.09
C GLY A 3 16.87 -16.20 -11.77
N SER A 4 17.62 -16.44 -10.68
CA SER A 4 17.22 -15.99 -9.34
C SER A 4 17.12 -14.48 -9.14
N ALA A 5 17.89 -13.67 -9.89
CA ALA A 5 17.81 -12.21 -9.78
C ALA A 5 16.57 -11.63 -10.47
N ARG A 6 16.09 -12.26 -11.55
CA ARG A 6 14.88 -11.83 -12.26
C ARG A 6 13.62 -12.21 -11.48
N ASP A 7 13.61 -13.40 -10.88
CA ASP A 7 12.48 -13.88 -10.08
C ASP A 7 12.29 -13.04 -8.80
N GLY A 8 13.39 -12.63 -8.16
CA GLY A 8 13.35 -11.73 -7.00
C GLY A 8 12.82 -10.32 -7.34
N GLN A 9 13.15 -9.79 -8.53
CA GLN A 9 12.63 -8.49 -8.97
C GLN A 9 11.14 -8.53 -9.32
N ALA A 10 10.67 -9.62 -9.95
CA ALA A 10 9.25 -9.82 -10.20
C ALA A 10 8.47 -9.87 -8.89
N THR A 11 8.93 -10.69 -7.93
CA THR A 11 8.30 -10.81 -6.60
C THR A 11 8.24 -9.46 -5.86
N MET A 12 9.31 -8.65 -5.94
CA MET A 12 9.34 -7.33 -5.31
C MET A 12 8.42 -6.32 -6.01
N ARG A 13 8.28 -6.41 -7.33
CA ARG A 13 7.34 -5.58 -8.09
C ARG A 13 5.91 -5.91 -7.69
N ASP A 14 5.56 -7.20 -7.66
CA ASP A 14 4.22 -7.66 -7.28
C ASP A 14 3.87 -7.26 -5.85
N TYR A 15 4.86 -7.34 -4.95
CA TYR A 15 4.69 -6.86 -3.57
C TYR A 15 4.36 -5.36 -3.49
N LYS A 16 5.13 -4.52 -4.21
CA LYS A 16 4.88 -3.07 -4.25
C LYS A 16 3.52 -2.76 -4.87
N GLU A 17 3.14 -3.48 -5.92
CA GLU A 17 1.85 -3.31 -6.57
C GLU A 17 0.69 -3.63 -5.62
N ARG A 18 0.79 -4.73 -4.87
CA ARG A 18 -0.19 -5.08 -3.83
C ARG A 18 -0.32 -4.00 -2.77
N LEU A 19 0.79 -3.40 -2.32
CA LEU A 19 0.73 -2.29 -1.36
C LEU A 19 -0.07 -1.10 -1.90
N VAL A 20 0.22 -0.68 -3.13
CA VAL A 20 -0.46 0.46 -3.76
C VAL A 20 -1.94 0.17 -3.97
N LYS A 21 -2.28 -1.02 -4.48
CA LYS A 21 -3.68 -1.45 -4.68
C LYS A 21 -4.45 -1.49 -3.36
N THR A 22 -3.86 -2.05 -2.32
CA THR A 22 -4.47 -2.13 -0.98
C THR A 22 -4.70 -0.74 -0.39
N ALA A 23 -3.70 0.13 -0.47
CA ALA A 23 -3.81 1.51 0.02
C ALA A 23 -4.89 2.31 -0.73
N ARG A 24 -4.99 2.13 -2.06
CA ARG A 24 -6.05 2.74 -2.86
C ARG A 24 -7.43 2.23 -2.44
N MET A 25 -7.57 0.92 -2.22
CA MET A 25 -8.81 0.33 -1.73
C MET A 25 -9.19 0.89 -0.36
N LEU A 26 -8.24 0.93 0.58
CA LEU A 26 -8.44 1.52 1.91
C LEU A 26 -8.95 2.97 1.80
N ALA A 27 -8.28 3.80 1.00
CA ALA A 27 -8.68 5.19 0.78
C ALA A 27 -10.12 5.32 0.24
N MET A 28 -10.52 4.44 -0.68
CA MET A 28 -11.90 4.40 -1.21
C MET A 28 -12.91 3.95 -0.15
N CYS A 29 -12.61 2.90 0.61
CA CYS A 29 -13.47 2.40 1.70
C CYS A 29 -13.68 3.46 2.78
N GLU A 30 -12.63 4.17 3.18
CA GLU A 30 -12.71 5.25 4.15
C GLU A 30 -13.53 6.43 3.62
N LYS A 31 -13.35 6.80 2.34
CA LYS A 31 -14.18 7.83 1.68
C LYS A 31 -15.67 7.44 1.64
N ALA A 32 -15.96 6.16 1.49
CA ALA A 32 -17.31 5.62 1.47
C ALA A 32 -17.93 5.39 2.87
N GLY A 33 -17.18 5.62 3.96
CA GLY A 33 -17.67 5.42 5.32
C GLY A 33 -17.90 3.95 5.70
N VAL A 34 -17.13 3.03 5.11
CA VAL A 34 -17.16 1.60 5.47
C VAL A 34 -16.70 1.44 6.93
N ALA A 35 -17.41 0.61 7.71
CA ALA A 35 -17.16 0.44 9.15
C ALA A 35 -15.75 -0.11 9.46
N ASP A 36 -15.29 -1.10 8.68
CA ASP A 36 -13.98 -1.76 8.87
C ASP A 36 -13.15 -1.71 7.58
N PRO A 37 -12.65 -0.52 7.18
CA PRO A 37 -12.11 -0.31 5.84
C PRO A 37 -10.78 -1.07 5.62
N MET A 38 -10.03 -1.36 6.67
CA MET A 38 -8.80 -2.16 6.60
C MET A 38 -9.08 -3.65 6.36
N ASP A 39 -10.07 -4.21 7.06
CA ASP A 39 -10.47 -5.61 6.88
C ASP A 39 -11.10 -5.82 5.50
N VAL A 40 -11.91 -4.86 5.03
CA VAL A 40 -12.44 -4.89 3.66
C VAL A 40 -11.34 -4.78 2.62
N ALA A 41 -10.32 -3.95 2.84
CA ALA A 41 -9.15 -3.91 1.96
C ALA A 41 -8.40 -5.26 1.95
N GLY A 42 -8.26 -5.93 3.10
CA GLY A 42 -7.70 -7.28 3.18
C GLY A 42 -8.52 -8.34 2.45
N LEU A 43 -9.85 -8.29 2.55
CA LEU A 43 -10.75 -9.15 1.78
C LEU A 43 -10.60 -8.89 0.27
N ALA A 44 -10.48 -7.63 -0.14
CA ALA A 44 -10.24 -7.27 -1.54
C ALA A 44 -8.90 -7.82 -2.06
N VAL A 45 -7.83 -7.75 -1.27
CA VAL A 45 -6.55 -8.39 -1.62
C VAL A 45 -6.73 -9.89 -1.81
N ALA A 46 -7.42 -10.57 -0.89
CA ALA A 46 -7.67 -12.00 -1.03
C ALA A 46 -8.46 -12.34 -2.32
N ALA A 47 -9.48 -11.53 -2.64
CA ALA A 47 -10.35 -11.77 -3.78
C ALA A 47 -9.72 -11.43 -5.14
N PHE A 48 -8.89 -10.39 -5.23
CA PHE A 48 -8.40 -9.87 -6.50
C PHE A 48 -6.95 -10.24 -6.83
N GLU A 49 -6.16 -10.68 -5.85
CA GLU A 49 -4.74 -11.03 -6.03
C GLU A 49 -4.48 -12.55 -5.98
N ASP A 50 -5.54 -13.36 -6.10
CA ASP A 50 -5.50 -14.84 -5.97
C ASP A 50 -4.70 -15.30 -4.74
N MET A 51 -4.90 -14.59 -3.62
CA MET A 51 -4.19 -14.83 -2.38
C MET A 51 -5.11 -15.48 -1.34
N PRO A 52 -4.71 -16.58 -0.67
CA PRO A 52 -5.49 -17.13 0.44
C PRO A 52 -5.78 -16.06 1.50
N LEU A 53 -7.01 -16.02 2.03
CA LEU A 53 -7.44 -15.00 2.98
C LEU A 53 -6.47 -14.80 4.15
N LYS A 54 -5.97 -15.90 4.73
CA LYS A 54 -4.98 -15.84 5.81
C LYS A 54 -3.70 -15.09 5.41
N GLN A 55 -3.20 -15.33 4.19
CA GLN A 55 -2.02 -14.65 3.68
C GLN A 55 -2.31 -13.18 3.39
N ALA A 56 -3.49 -12.84 2.86
CA ALA A 56 -3.91 -11.47 2.63
C ALA A 56 -3.99 -10.68 3.96
N MET A 57 -4.60 -11.27 4.99
CA MET A 57 -4.68 -10.63 6.31
C MET A 57 -3.30 -10.44 6.96
N VAL A 58 -2.40 -11.40 6.80
CA VAL A 58 -1.00 -11.24 7.25
C VAL A 58 -0.32 -10.12 6.49
N PHE A 59 -0.46 -10.08 5.16
CA PHE A 59 0.12 -9.02 4.32
C PHE A 59 -0.34 -7.63 4.76
N VAL A 60 -1.65 -7.44 4.95
CA VAL A 60 -2.21 -6.14 5.37
C VAL A 60 -1.70 -5.74 6.74
N ARG A 61 -1.76 -6.64 7.73
CA ARG A 61 -1.31 -6.34 9.10
C ARG A 61 0.18 -6.05 9.18
N SER A 62 1.01 -6.82 8.47
CA SER A 62 2.46 -6.60 8.43
C SER A 62 2.85 -5.30 7.71
N ASN A 63 1.93 -4.66 6.98
CA ASN A 63 2.17 -3.44 6.21
C ASN A 63 1.22 -2.29 6.59
N GLU A 64 0.57 -2.38 7.74
CA GLU A 64 -0.52 -1.48 8.10
C GLU A 64 -0.10 0.00 8.06
N GLY A 65 1.10 0.32 8.56
CA GLY A 65 1.67 1.67 8.47
C GLY A 65 1.86 2.14 7.03
N ASN A 66 2.57 1.36 6.21
CA ASN A 66 2.80 1.67 4.79
C ASN A 66 1.47 1.86 4.03
N ILE A 67 0.48 1.03 4.30
CA ILE A 67 -0.83 1.09 3.66
C ILE A 67 -1.57 2.36 4.08
N ARG A 68 -1.55 2.72 5.37
CA ARG A 68 -2.16 3.96 5.86
C ARG A 68 -1.50 5.21 5.30
N ASP A 69 -0.17 5.24 5.25
CA ASP A 69 0.58 6.36 4.71
C ASP A 69 0.26 6.58 3.23
N LEU A 70 0.25 5.51 2.45
CA LEU A 70 -0.15 5.56 1.04
C LEU A 70 -1.63 5.93 0.87
N ALA A 71 -2.53 5.43 1.73
CA ALA A 71 -3.95 5.78 1.70
C ALA A 71 -4.17 7.27 2.02
N TRP A 72 -3.43 7.81 2.99
CA TRP A 72 -3.40 9.24 3.27
C TRP A 72 -2.91 10.03 2.05
N ALA A 73 -1.83 9.60 1.40
CA ALA A 73 -1.36 10.24 0.17
C ALA A 73 -2.42 10.23 -0.93
N PHE A 74 -3.14 9.11 -1.12
CA PHE A 74 -4.26 9.03 -2.07
C PHE A 74 -5.41 9.99 -1.76
N LYS A 75 -5.79 10.15 -0.49
CA LYS A 75 -6.86 11.07 -0.09
C LYS A 75 -6.49 12.54 -0.28
N ASN A 76 -5.20 12.86 -0.14
CA ASN A 76 -4.70 14.24 -0.13
C ASN A 76 -4.04 14.66 -1.46
N SER A 77 -4.33 13.92 -2.54
CA SER A 77 -3.78 14.18 -3.87
C SER A 77 -4.88 14.14 -4.92
N SER A 78 -4.86 15.13 -5.81
CA SER A 78 -5.78 15.21 -6.95
C SER A 78 -5.13 14.85 -8.29
N SER A 79 -3.80 14.70 -8.30
CA SER A 79 -3.00 14.28 -9.47
C SER A 79 -1.88 13.30 -9.08
N ALA A 80 -1.25 12.71 -10.09
CA ALA A 80 -0.10 11.82 -9.90
C ALA A 80 1.11 12.57 -9.29
N GLU A 81 1.36 13.80 -9.74
CA GLU A 81 2.45 14.65 -9.25
C GLU A 81 2.24 15.02 -7.78
N GLU A 82 1.00 15.32 -7.38
CA GLU A 82 0.66 15.56 -5.98
C GLU A 82 0.87 14.31 -5.13
N PHE A 83 0.44 13.15 -5.62
CA PHE A 83 0.65 11.88 -4.93
C PHE A 83 2.14 11.60 -4.71
N GLU A 84 2.96 11.77 -5.75
CA GLU A 84 4.41 11.62 -5.61
C GLU A 84 5.00 12.58 -4.57
N ARG A 85 4.56 13.85 -4.57
CA ARG A 85 5.00 14.84 -3.57
C ARG A 85 4.64 14.38 -2.15
N ARG A 86 3.40 13.95 -1.93
CA ARG A 86 2.93 13.43 -0.62
C ARG A 86 3.71 12.20 -0.18
N VAL A 87 3.98 11.26 -1.08
CA VAL A 87 4.79 10.07 -0.76
C VAL A 87 6.24 10.44 -0.41
N ARG A 88 6.81 11.48 -1.02
CA ARG A 88 8.15 11.98 -0.65
C ARG A 88 8.14 12.67 0.71
N GLU A 89 7.08 13.40 1.06
CA GLU A 89 6.90 14.01 2.39
C GLU A 89 6.90 12.95 3.49
N LEU A 90 6.22 11.81 3.26
CA LEU A 90 6.18 10.68 4.21
C LEU A 90 7.55 10.04 4.48
N LYS A 91 8.50 10.16 3.56
CA LYS A 91 9.87 9.64 3.74
C LYS A 91 10.77 10.57 4.53
N ARG A 92 10.40 11.85 4.68
CA ARG A 92 11.17 12.81 5.46
C ARG A 92 10.75 12.65 6.92
N SER A 93 11.51 11.85 7.65
CA SER A 93 11.39 11.80 9.11
C SER A 93 11.74 13.20 9.68
N PRO A 94 11.20 13.62 10.84
CA PRO A 94 11.57 14.90 11.47
C PRO A 94 13.08 15.07 11.72
N GLU A 95 13.85 13.98 11.70
CA GLU A 95 15.30 13.98 11.89
C GLU A 95 16.10 14.50 10.68
N ASP A 96 15.48 14.66 9.51
CA ASP A 96 16.15 15.19 8.31
C ASP A 96 16.11 16.73 8.25
N GLY A 97 15.51 17.40 9.26
CA GLY A 97 15.38 18.86 9.34
C GLY A 97 16.44 19.57 10.18
N GLU A 98 17.33 18.85 10.87
CA GLU A 98 18.36 19.42 11.74
C GLU A 98 19.75 18.84 11.42
N ARG A 99 20.31 19.20 10.26
CA ARG A 99 21.76 19.25 10.02
C ARG A 99 22.14 20.37 9.07
#